data_AF-A0A971YIX1-F1
#
_entry.id   AF-A0A971YIX1-F1
#
_cell.length_a   1.000
_cell.length_b   1.000
_cell.length_c   1.000
_cell.angle_alpha   90.00
_cell.angle_beta   90.00
_cell.angle_gamma   90.00
#
_symmetry.space_group_name_H-M   'P 1'
#
loop_
_entity.id
_entity.type
_entity.pdbx_description
1 polymer ?
#
loop_
_entity_poly.entity_id
_entity_poly.type
_entity_poly.pdbx_seq_one_letter_code
_entity_poly.pdbx_strand_id
1 'polypeptide(L)'
;MSGNLKAIYKEILINRDLEENIPKALRIAAEKYYTSAMVKLAMDYYTYYEMYCDEKEHWSEDLAEYIETIKGIISEGLLDSSTDGIEGLISRTDEIRKRAAAKMEAITRYVDLFELYEYALNRVEYRFKEMDRVEDDEAFARKVLRYIFESDDNSVINNRIKEIISQLPVRITKEKYYDFMRSGIGMLAGAGEDTWRTMFYMVRSSAALDINEEIRDVYPELWERKEELERLDFKAISREEYEAVASGIDEATRYLEIEGTAFISLVEIINGIYTLLLCIPYNKNDLTVDSEIRKAALDIIRGINEAFLKEGPDTFPVGILDKFTVLEGVQEDMELEMMKVEDILYHINERHGAVVKSLNEDSVLESLLRCRILNSGSLFVDLNDPGMNLRVNNEGLGRETDKLIKELDDKFRNTDRMIARAIMANTIDKVPVFFDSRTEVMDYILYSLKRCTDIPEKYASMEIIRSIMEW
;
A
#
# COMPACT_ATOMS: atom_id res chain seq x y z
N MET A 1 29.52 7.39 17.61
CA MET A 1 29.71 7.88 16.22
C MET A 1 28.78 9.03 15.80
N SER A 2 27.65 9.28 16.49
CA SER A 2 26.66 10.32 16.11
C SER A 2 27.16 11.79 16.15
N GLY A 3 28.21 12.11 16.91
CA GLY A 3 28.78 13.46 17.01
C GLY A 3 29.48 13.94 15.73
N ASN A 4 29.93 13.03 14.87
CA ASN A 4 30.67 13.37 13.64
C ASN A 4 29.73 13.78 12.50
N LEU A 5 28.60 13.08 12.32
CA LEU A 5 27.65 13.35 11.23
C LEU A 5 27.00 14.74 11.34
N LYS A 6 26.62 15.18 12.55
CA LYS A 6 26.04 16.53 12.76
C LYS A 6 27.02 17.64 12.39
N ALA A 7 28.30 17.47 12.70
CA ALA A 7 29.33 18.45 12.38
C ALA A 7 29.58 18.50 10.86
N ILE A 8 29.76 17.33 10.23
CA ILE A 8 29.92 17.19 8.78
C ILE A 8 28.72 17.84 8.05
N TYR A 9 27.50 17.54 8.49
CA TYR A 9 26.29 18.09 7.88
C TYR A 9 26.25 19.61 7.96
N LYS A 10 26.57 20.19 9.11
CA LYS A 10 26.58 21.65 9.28
C LYS A 10 27.57 22.33 8.34
N GLU A 11 28.74 21.74 8.13
CA GLU A 11 29.74 22.28 7.20
C GLU A 11 29.27 22.16 5.73
N ILE A 12 28.60 21.06 5.36
CA ILE A 12 27.99 20.91 4.03
C ILE A 12 26.92 21.98 3.79
N LEU A 13 26.04 22.24 4.77
CA LEU A 13 24.96 23.24 4.66
C LEU A 13 25.47 24.67 4.41
N ILE A 14 26.69 24.99 4.89
CA ILE A 14 27.32 26.31 4.70
C ILE A 14 28.34 26.31 3.55
N ASN A 15 28.35 25.29 2.70
CA ASN A 15 29.24 25.12 1.55
C ASN A 15 30.73 25.05 1.90
N ARG A 16 31.07 24.44 3.04
CA ARG A 16 32.44 24.39 3.55
C ARG A 16 33.05 22.99 3.46
N ASP A 17 34.29 22.95 3.01
CA ASP A 17 35.13 21.74 2.91
C ASP A 17 34.40 20.57 2.20
N LEU A 18 33.64 20.91 1.14
CA LEU A 18 32.72 19.99 0.46
C LEU A 18 33.43 18.74 -0.11
N GLU A 19 34.62 18.91 -0.67
CA GLU A 19 35.44 17.81 -1.21
C GLU A 19 35.83 16.78 -0.14
N GLU A 20 35.96 17.22 1.12
CA GLU A 20 36.28 16.34 2.25
C GLU A 20 35.01 15.80 2.92
N ASN A 21 33.98 16.63 3.05
CA ASN A 21 32.80 16.32 3.84
C ASN A 21 31.78 15.44 3.11
N ILE A 22 31.60 15.62 1.79
CA ILE A 22 30.64 14.84 1.01
C ILE A 22 30.97 13.34 1.03
N PRO A 23 32.20 12.89 0.69
CA PRO A 23 32.52 11.45 0.73
C PRO A 23 32.34 10.84 2.12
N LYS A 24 32.67 11.59 3.18
CA LYS A 24 32.45 11.13 4.57
C LYS A 24 30.96 10.98 4.89
N ALA A 25 30.14 11.95 4.49
CA ALA A 25 28.70 11.90 4.69
C ALA A 25 28.07 10.70 3.97
N LEU A 26 28.46 10.44 2.71
CA LEU A 26 27.98 9.30 1.92
C LEU A 26 28.38 7.96 2.55
N ARG A 27 29.62 7.82 3.04
CA ARG A 27 30.07 6.61 3.75
C ARG A 27 29.29 6.38 5.05
N ILE A 28 29.07 7.41 5.86
CA ILE A 28 28.26 7.30 7.08
C ILE A 28 26.82 6.90 6.71
N ALA A 29 26.25 7.48 5.66
CA ALA A 29 24.92 7.11 5.19
C ALA A 29 24.85 5.63 4.77
N ALA A 30 25.83 5.13 4.01
CA ALA A 30 25.90 3.72 3.61
C ALA A 30 26.00 2.77 4.81
N GLU A 31 26.77 3.15 5.83
CA GLU A 31 26.89 2.38 7.07
C GLU A 31 25.55 2.33 7.83
N LYS A 32 24.84 3.46 7.90
CA LYS A 32 23.56 3.57 8.60
C LYS A 32 22.45 2.81 7.90
N TYR A 33 22.32 2.93 6.58
CA TYR A 33 21.38 2.12 5.79
C TYR A 33 21.67 0.63 5.94
N TYR A 34 22.94 0.22 5.83
CA TYR A 34 23.31 -1.18 5.99
C TYR A 34 22.94 -1.73 7.36
N THR A 35 23.25 -1.00 8.43
CA THR A 35 22.90 -1.43 9.79
C THR A 35 21.39 -1.50 9.97
N SER A 36 20.65 -0.54 9.42
CA SER A 36 19.19 -0.46 9.54
C SER A 36 18.53 -1.64 8.84
N ALA A 37 18.95 -1.88 7.60
CA ALA A 37 18.45 -2.97 6.78
C ALA A 37 18.80 -4.35 7.37
N MET A 38 19.97 -4.52 8.01
CA MET A 38 20.32 -5.77 8.70
C MET A 38 19.34 -6.05 9.84
N VAL A 39 19.06 -5.05 10.68
CA VAL A 39 18.17 -5.20 11.84
C VAL A 39 16.73 -5.45 11.38
N LYS A 40 16.22 -4.66 10.42
CA LYS A 40 14.88 -4.87 9.85
C LYS A 40 14.75 -6.24 9.20
N LEU A 41 15.68 -6.62 8.33
CA LEU A 41 15.66 -7.93 7.68
C LEU A 41 15.67 -9.09 8.68
N ALA A 42 16.37 -8.97 9.82
CA ALA A 42 16.34 -10.00 10.85
C ALA A 42 14.95 -10.18 11.48
N MET A 43 14.21 -9.08 11.68
CA MET A 43 12.83 -9.11 12.19
C MET A 43 11.86 -9.60 11.12
N ASP A 44 11.88 -8.97 9.94
CA ASP A 44 10.92 -9.21 8.86
C ASP A 44 11.04 -10.65 8.34
N TYR A 45 12.27 -11.16 8.24
CA TYR A 45 12.51 -12.54 7.81
C TYR A 45 12.05 -13.57 8.85
N TYR A 46 12.09 -13.23 10.14
CA TYR A 46 11.55 -14.07 11.20
C TYR A 46 10.02 -14.12 11.13
N THR A 47 9.37 -12.95 11.07
CA THR A 47 7.91 -12.84 10.94
C THR A 47 7.41 -13.62 9.72
N TYR A 48 8.07 -13.45 8.57
CA TYR A 48 7.72 -14.19 7.36
C TYR A 48 7.94 -15.70 7.49
N TYR A 49 8.96 -16.14 8.24
CA TYR A 49 9.17 -17.56 8.52
C TYR A 49 8.06 -18.15 9.42
N GLU A 50 7.59 -17.41 10.42
CA GLU A 50 6.43 -17.82 11.22
C GLU A 50 5.18 -17.95 10.34
N MET A 51 4.88 -16.93 9.53
CA MET A 51 3.78 -16.98 8.56
C MET A 51 3.92 -18.18 7.59
N TYR A 52 5.12 -18.45 7.10
CA TYR A 52 5.39 -19.60 6.23
C TYR A 52 5.13 -20.93 6.95
N CYS A 53 5.46 -21.04 8.23
CA CYS A 53 5.19 -22.27 8.98
C CYS A 53 3.69 -22.52 9.17
N ASP A 54 2.91 -21.45 9.37
CA ASP A 54 1.48 -21.53 9.67
C ASP A 54 0.61 -21.62 8.41
N GLU A 55 0.98 -20.94 7.33
CA GLU A 55 0.06 -20.63 6.22
C GLU A 55 0.51 -21.12 4.84
N LYS A 56 1.74 -21.61 4.65
CA LYS A 56 2.30 -21.92 3.31
C LYS A 56 1.46 -22.85 2.43
N GLU A 57 0.61 -23.70 3.02
CA GLU A 57 -0.28 -24.60 2.28
C GLU A 57 -1.38 -23.86 1.52
N HIS A 58 -1.64 -22.59 1.88
CA HIS A 58 -2.63 -21.71 1.27
C HIS A 58 -2.02 -20.70 0.30
N TRP A 59 -0.70 -20.68 0.14
CA TRP A 59 0.02 -19.72 -0.69
C TRP A 59 0.11 -20.19 -2.14
N SER A 60 0.21 -19.23 -3.07
CA SER A 60 0.46 -19.53 -4.48
C SER A 60 1.84 -20.16 -4.74
N GLU A 61 1.97 -20.79 -5.91
CA GLU A 61 3.26 -21.27 -6.41
C GLU A 61 4.28 -20.14 -6.61
N ASP A 62 3.82 -18.91 -6.90
CA ASP A 62 4.70 -17.75 -7.03
C ASP A 62 5.34 -17.39 -5.69
N LEU A 63 4.59 -17.37 -4.59
CA LEU A 63 5.16 -17.13 -3.26
C LEU A 63 6.23 -18.17 -2.92
N ALA A 64 5.99 -19.43 -3.25
CA ALA A 64 6.96 -20.51 -3.08
C ALA A 64 8.23 -20.29 -3.95
N GLU A 65 8.08 -19.92 -5.22
CA GLU A 65 9.21 -19.59 -6.11
C GLU A 65 10.00 -18.39 -5.57
N TYR A 66 9.29 -17.38 -5.07
CA TYR A 66 9.92 -16.12 -4.68
C TYR A 66 10.71 -16.31 -3.41
N ILE A 67 10.17 -17.01 -2.41
CA ILE A 67 10.93 -17.30 -1.19
C ILE A 67 12.17 -18.16 -1.48
N GLU A 68 12.12 -19.13 -2.41
CA GLU A 68 13.31 -19.87 -2.84
C GLU A 68 14.37 -18.95 -3.46
N THR A 69 13.94 -17.99 -4.29
CA THR A 69 14.83 -16.98 -4.86
C THR A 69 15.47 -16.12 -3.77
N ILE A 70 14.70 -15.70 -2.77
CA ILE A 70 15.17 -14.91 -1.63
C ILE A 70 16.19 -15.68 -0.77
N LYS A 71 15.91 -16.94 -0.44
CA LYS A 71 16.85 -17.82 0.28
C LYS A 71 18.20 -17.89 -0.43
N GLY A 72 18.17 -18.05 -1.76
CA GLY A 72 19.37 -18.06 -2.60
C GLY A 72 20.14 -16.75 -2.54
N ILE A 73 19.46 -15.60 -2.70
CA ILE A 73 20.11 -14.27 -2.63
C ILE A 73 20.71 -14.02 -1.24
N ILE A 74 20.04 -14.41 -0.15
CA ILE A 74 20.58 -14.27 1.20
C ILE A 74 21.85 -15.13 1.37
N SER A 75 21.81 -16.39 0.93
CA SER A 75 22.98 -17.28 0.97
C SER A 75 24.16 -16.69 0.20
N GLU A 76 23.96 -16.33 -1.06
CA GLU A 76 25.01 -15.86 -1.97
C GLU A 76 25.52 -14.45 -1.59
N GLY A 77 24.65 -13.55 -1.15
CA GLY A 77 24.95 -12.13 -0.99
C GLY A 77 25.28 -11.67 0.43
N LEU A 78 24.77 -12.36 1.45
CA LEU A 78 24.90 -11.95 2.85
C LEU A 78 25.67 -12.97 3.70
N LEU A 79 25.51 -14.26 3.42
CA LEU A 79 26.13 -15.33 4.21
C LEU A 79 27.48 -15.78 3.65
N ASP A 80 27.63 -15.79 2.32
CA ASP A 80 28.92 -16.01 1.66
C ASP A 80 29.81 -14.77 1.76
N SER A 81 31.07 -14.95 2.12
CA SER A 81 32.02 -13.84 2.34
C SER A 81 32.58 -13.22 1.05
N SER A 82 31.95 -13.48 -0.10
CA SER A 82 32.39 -13.00 -1.41
C SER A 82 31.64 -11.72 -1.79
N THR A 83 32.38 -10.75 -2.34
CA THR A 83 31.76 -9.56 -2.95
C THR A 83 31.71 -9.65 -4.48
N ASP A 84 32.11 -10.78 -5.04
CA ASP A 84 32.06 -11.03 -6.47
C ASP A 84 30.62 -11.34 -6.87
N GLY A 85 30.11 -10.68 -7.92
CA GLY A 85 28.76 -10.92 -8.43
C GLY A 85 27.64 -10.09 -7.77
N ILE A 86 27.95 -9.12 -6.90
CA ILE A 86 26.94 -8.24 -6.26
C ILE A 86 26.02 -7.57 -7.29
N GLU A 87 26.53 -7.12 -8.43
CA GLU A 87 25.70 -6.52 -9.50
C GLU A 87 24.64 -7.49 -10.04
N GLY A 88 24.99 -8.78 -10.14
CA GLY A 88 24.07 -9.84 -10.54
C GLY A 88 23.01 -10.10 -9.48
N LEU A 89 23.39 -10.07 -8.20
CA LEU A 89 22.44 -10.18 -7.08
C LEU A 89 21.49 -8.99 -7.03
N ILE A 90 22.00 -7.76 -7.18
CA ILE A 90 21.17 -6.54 -7.27
C ILE A 90 20.15 -6.66 -8.40
N SER A 91 20.58 -7.14 -9.57
CA SER A 91 19.68 -7.31 -10.73
C SER A 91 18.58 -8.35 -10.44
N ARG A 92 18.94 -9.50 -9.87
CA ARG A 92 17.98 -10.53 -9.45
C ARG A 92 17.00 -10.01 -8.38
N THR A 93 17.48 -9.22 -7.43
CA THR A 93 16.63 -8.57 -6.40
C THR A 93 15.67 -7.54 -7.01
N ASP A 94 16.12 -6.76 -8.00
CA ASP A 94 15.26 -5.81 -8.73
C ASP A 94 14.15 -6.52 -9.51
N GLU A 95 14.51 -7.62 -10.19
CA GLU A 95 13.58 -8.44 -10.97
C GLU A 95 12.49 -9.06 -10.10
N ILE A 96 12.87 -9.72 -9.00
CA ILE A 96 11.89 -10.34 -8.09
C ILE A 96 11.01 -9.29 -7.42
N ARG A 97 11.55 -8.10 -7.09
CA ARG A 97 10.77 -6.98 -6.57
C ARG A 97 9.70 -6.51 -7.56
N LYS A 98 10.06 -6.33 -8.84
CA LYS A 98 9.12 -5.92 -9.89
C LYS A 98 8.02 -6.96 -10.10
N ARG A 99 8.38 -8.24 -10.08
CA ARG A 99 7.41 -9.34 -10.17
C ARG A 99 6.45 -9.37 -8.98
N ALA A 100 6.96 -9.17 -7.76
CA ALA A 100 6.13 -9.07 -6.55
C ALA A 100 5.19 -7.85 -6.58
N ALA A 101 5.66 -6.69 -7.05
CA ALA A 101 4.82 -5.51 -7.23
C ALA A 101 3.69 -5.75 -8.24
N ALA A 102 3.97 -6.40 -9.37
CA ALA A 102 2.95 -6.76 -10.35
C ALA A 102 1.91 -7.75 -9.79
N LYS A 103 2.33 -8.71 -8.96
CA LYS A 103 1.41 -9.63 -8.27
C LYS A 103 0.52 -8.89 -7.28
N MET A 104 1.08 -7.98 -6.47
CA MET A 104 0.30 -7.17 -5.54
C MET A 104 -0.69 -6.24 -6.26
N GLU A 105 -0.31 -5.70 -7.41
CA GLU A 105 -1.23 -4.91 -8.24
C GLU A 105 -2.42 -5.75 -8.71
N ALA A 106 -2.19 -6.99 -9.15
CA ALA A 106 -3.27 -7.90 -9.52
C ALA A 106 -4.17 -8.26 -8.32
N ILE A 107 -3.59 -8.55 -7.15
CA ILE A 107 -4.32 -8.81 -5.90
C ILE A 107 -5.21 -7.61 -5.56
N THR A 108 -4.64 -6.41 -5.54
CA THR A 108 -5.36 -5.16 -5.21
C THR A 108 -6.57 -4.96 -6.13
N ARG A 109 -6.39 -5.18 -7.44
CA ARG A 109 -7.48 -5.08 -8.42
C ARG A 109 -8.61 -6.10 -8.15
N TYR A 110 -8.29 -7.33 -7.77
CA TYR A 110 -9.31 -8.31 -7.39
C TYR A 110 -9.99 -7.98 -6.06
N VAL A 111 -9.26 -7.46 -5.07
CA VAL A 111 -9.85 -6.98 -3.81
C VAL A 111 -10.87 -5.88 -4.09
N ASP A 112 -10.48 -4.83 -4.81
CA ASP A 112 -11.38 -3.74 -5.19
C ASP A 112 -12.61 -4.23 -5.98
N LEU A 113 -12.41 -5.22 -6.86
CA LEU A 113 -13.50 -5.84 -7.62
C LEU A 113 -14.48 -6.59 -6.70
N PHE A 114 -13.99 -7.41 -5.76
CA PHE A 114 -14.87 -8.17 -4.88
C PHE A 114 -15.57 -7.26 -3.87
N GLU A 115 -14.91 -6.22 -3.34
CA GLU A 115 -15.55 -5.18 -2.53
C GLU A 115 -16.69 -4.47 -3.29
N LEU A 116 -16.50 -4.24 -4.60
CA LEU A 116 -17.53 -3.67 -5.47
C LEU A 116 -18.76 -4.57 -5.58
N TYR A 117 -18.57 -5.88 -5.74
CA TYR A 117 -19.67 -6.83 -5.82
C TYR A 117 -20.31 -7.10 -4.46
N GLU A 118 -19.53 -7.12 -3.39
CA GLU A 118 -20.01 -7.21 -2.02
C GLU A 118 -20.94 -6.04 -1.71
N TYR A 119 -20.56 -4.81 -2.07
CA TYR A 119 -21.43 -3.65 -1.96
C TYR A 119 -22.79 -3.91 -2.63
N ALA A 120 -22.79 -4.44 -3.86
CA ALA A 120 -24.01 -4.70 -4.61
C ALA A 120 -24.88 -5.80 -3.97
N LEU A 121 -24.27 -6.85 -3.43
CA LEU A 121 -24.96 -7.93 -2.72
C LEU A 121 -25.57 -7.46 -1.41
N ASN A 122 -24.86 -6.62 -0.66
CA ASN A 122 -25.36 -6.04 0.58
C ASN A 122 -26.66 -5.25 0.35
N ARG A 123 -26.86 -4.66 -0.84
CA ARG A 123 -28.11 -3.95 -1.19
C ARG A 123 -29.31 -4.85 -1.43
N VAL A 124 -29.12 -6.16 -1.59
CA VAL A 124 -30.21 -7.13 -1.84
C VAL A 124 -30.38 -8.17 -0.73
N GLU A 125 -29.44 -8.26 0.20
CA GLU A 125 -29.40 -9.21 1.32
C GLU A 125 -30.74 -9.30 2.10
N TYR A 126 -31.35 -8.16 2.42
CA TYR A 126 -32.60 -8.09 3.19
C TYR A 126 -33.86 -8.52 2.44
N ARG A 127 -33.71 -9.03 1.20
CA ARG A 127 -34.75 -9.81 0.53
C ARG A 127 -34.81 -11.23 1.08
N PHE A 128 -33.73 -11.70 1.71
CA PHE A 128 -33.56 -13.06 2.19
C PHE A 128 -33.44 -13.15 3.72
N LYS A 129 -33.10 -12.05 4.39
CA LYS A 129 -33.03 -11.91 5.86
C LYS A 129 -34.26 -11.22 6.46
N GLU A 130 -34.48 -11.39 7.76
CA GLU A 130 -35.52 -10.66 8.50
C GLU A 130 -35.11 -9.21 8.71
N MET A 131 -36.05 -8.27 8.54
CA MET A 131 -35.86 -6.85 8.83
C MET A 131 -36.61 -6.46 10.09
N ASP A 132 -35.97 -5.67 10.95
CA ASP A 132 -36.69 -4.90 11.96
C ASP A 132 -37.46 -3.73 11.32
N ARG A 133 -38.16 -2.98 12.16
CA ARG A 133 -38.83 -1.76 11.72
C ARG A 133 -37.81 -0.75 11.20
N VAL A 134 -37.93 -0.39 9.91
CA VAL A 134 -37.17 0.69 9.29
C VAL A 134 -37.43 2.00 10.06
N GLU A 135 -36.34 2.67 10.44
CA GLU A 135 -36.38 3.95 11.13
C GLU A 135 -36.83 5.07 10.19
N ASP A 136 -37.43 6.13 10.75
CA ASP A 136 -37.78 7.32 9.99
C ASP A 136 -36.52 7.99 9.41
N ASP A 137 -36.57 8.34 8.12
CA ASP A 137 -35.43 8.89 7.37
C ASP A 137 -34.83 10.14 8.04
N GLU A 138 -35.68 11.02 8.61
CA GLU A 138 -35.20 12.26 9.26
C GLU A 138 -34.62 11.99 10.64
N ALA A 139 -35.22 11.08 11.40
CA ALA A 139 -34.67 10.65 12.68
C ALA A 139 -33.29 10.02 12.51
N PHE A 140 -33.14 9.13 11.52
CA PHE A 140 -31.88 8.48 11.22
C PHE A 140 -30.83 9.49 10.74
N ALA A 141 -31.15 10.37 9.78
CA ALA A 141 -30.22 11.39 9.29
C ALA A 141 -29.69 12.31 10.40
N ARG A 142 -30.53 12.66 11.39
CA ARG A 142 -30.09 13.44 12.56
C ARG A 142 -29.08 12.71 13.44
N LYS A 143 -29.21 11.39 13.59
CA LYS A 143 -28.23 10.57 14.34
C LYS A 143 -26.90 10.52 13.60
N VAL A 144 -26.94 10.27 12.29
CA VAL A 144 -25.75 10.24 11.42
C VAL A 144 -25.00 11.58 11.45
N LEU A 145 -25.71 12.71 11.33
CA LEU A 145 -25.07 14.03 11.43
C LEU A 145 -24.44 14.28 12.80
N ARG A 146 -25.08 13.82 13.87
CA ARG A 146 -24.49 13.94 15.21
C ARG A 146 -23.18 13.19 15.28
N TYR A 147 -23.14 11.94 14.80
CA TYR A 147 -21.92 11.15 14.75
C TYR A 147 -20.82 11.84 13.92
N ILE A 148 -21.14 12.28 12.69
CA ILE A 148 -20.16 12.94 11.80
C ILE A 148 -19.51 14.15 12.50
N PHE A 149 -20.32 15.00 13.14
CA PHE A 149 -19.89 16.28 13.70
C PHE A 149 -19.73 16.28 15.22
N GLU A 150 -19.60 15.10 15.85
CA GLU A 150 -19.29 14.99 17.28
C GLU A 150 -17.83 15.33 17.59
N SER A 151 -16.92 15.07 16.63
CA SER A 151 -15.52 15.47 16.72
C SER A 151 -15.34 16.94 16.32
N ASP A 152 -14.36 17.61 16.93
CA ASP A 152 -13.87 18.93 16.51
C ASP A 152 -12.69 18.83 15.50
N ASP A 153 -12.17 17.63 15.25
CA ASP A 153 -11.09 17.39 14.29
C ASP A 153 -11.63 17.25 12.87
N ASN A 154 -11.28 18.21 12.00
CA ASN A 154 -11.71 18.23 10.59
C ASN A 154 -11.28 16.99 9.80
N SER A 155 -10.15 16.37 10.11
CA SER A 155 -9.72 15.14 9.44
C SER A 155 -10.65 13.98 9.81
N VAL A 156 -11.02 13.87 11.09
CA VAL A 156 -11.98 12.86 11.57
C VAL A 156 -13.36 13.11 10.97
N ILE A 157 -13.82 14.36 10.95
CA ILE A 157 -15.10 14.74 10.32
C ILE A 157 -15.11 14.34 8.84
N ASN A 158 -14.04 14.65 8.10
CA ASN A 158 -13.96 14.35 6.67
C ASN A 158 -13.96 12.84 6.40
N ASN A 159 -13.26 12.05 7.21
CA ASN A 159 -13.27 10.59 7.11
C ASN A 159 -14.67 10.03 7.38
N ARG A 160 -15.34 10.50 8.45
CA ARG A 160 -16.73 10.11 8.75
C ARG A 160 -17.70 10.49 7.63
N ILE A 161 -17.54 11.67 7.00
CA ILE A 161 -18.36 12.05 5.84
C ILE A 161 -18.16 11.02 4.71
N LYS A 162 -16.91 10.77 4.33
CA LYS A 162 -16.55 9.83 3.24
C LYS A 162 -17.11 8.43 3.46
N GLU A 163 -16.94 7.90 4.67
CA GLU A 163 -17.40 6.58 5.07
C GLU A 163 -18.94 6.48 5.07
N ILE A 164 -19.64 7.51 5.54
CA ILE A 164 -21.10 7.51 5.52
C ILE A 164 -21.65 7.63 4.09
N ILE A 165 -21.08 8.51 3.26
CA ILE A 165 -21.62 8.75 1.91
C ILE A 165 -21.42 7.56 0.98
N SER A 166 -20.36 6.77 1.16
CA SER A 166 -20.18 5.54 0.40
C SER A 166 -21.27 4.52 0.74
N GLN A 167 -21.75 4.46 1.99
CA GLN A 167 -22.76 3.47 2.40
C GLN A 167 -24.22 3.85 2.14
N LEU A 168 -24.49 5.10 1.78
CA LEU A 168 -25.84 5.55 1.45
C LEU A 168 -26.36 4.96 0.12
N PRO A 169 -27.69 4.77 -0.02
CA PRO A 169 -28.26 4.37 -1.29
C PRO A 169 -27.99 5.42 -2.38
N VAL A 170 -27.29 5.04 -3.45
CA VAL A 170 -26.99 5.97 -4.54
C VAL A 170 -28.26 6.26 -5.36
N ARG A 171 -28.74 7.50 -5.26
CA ARG A 171 -29.97 8.00 -5.92
C ARG A 171 -29.76 9.24 -6.79
N ILE A 172 -28.53 9.72 -6.89
CA ILE A 172 -28.14 10.82 -7.76
C ILE A 172 -28.03 10.40 -9.24
N THR A 173 -28.00 11.37 -10.15
CA THR A 173 -27.73 11.14 -11.57
C THR A 173 -26.23 10.98 -11.83
N LYS A 174 -25.86 10.40 -12.99
CA LYS A 174 -24.45 10.34 -13.45
C LYS A 174 -23.82 11.72 -13.50
N GLU A 175 -24.51 12.71 -14.08
CA GLU A 175 -24.02 14.09 -14.13
C GLU A 175 -23.72 14.66 -12.74
N LYS A 176 -24.62 14.44 -11.77
CA LYS A 176 -24.39 14.93 -10.40
C LYS A 176 -23.22 14.22 -9.72
N TYR A 177 -23.02 12.93 -10.00
CA TYR A 177 -21.84 12.20 -9.56
C TYR A 177 -20.55 12.76 -10.20
N TYR A 178 -20.55 13.04 -11.51
CA TYR A 178 -19.41 13.66 -12.17
C TYR A 178 -19.09 15.05 -11.61
N ASP A 179 -20.11 15.84 -11.24
CA ASP A 179 -19.90 17.13 -10.56
C ASP A 179 -19.18 16.94 -9.22
N PHE A 180 -19.57 15.94 -8.42
CA PHE A 180 -18.88 15.63 -7.16
C PHE A 180 -17.43 15.18 -7.38
N MET A 181 -17.19 14.34 -8.39
CA MET A 181 -15.82 13.95 -8.76
C MET A 181 -14.99 15.17 -9.17
N ARG A 182 -15.51 16.06 -10.03
CA ARG A 182 -14.80 17.29 -10.43
C ARG A 182 -14.54 18.21 -9.24
N SER A 183 -15.53 18.42 -8.38
CA SER A 183 -15.38 19.28 -7.20
C SER A 183 -14.35 18.70 -6.22
N GLY A 184 -14.44 17.41 -5.90
CA GLY A 184 -13.52 16.74 -4.98
C GLY A 184 -12.09 16.73 -5.52
N ILE A 185 -11.90 16.31 -6.78
CA ILE A 185 -10.57 16.31 -7.43
C ILE A 185 -10.01 17.73 -7.57
N GLY A 186 -10.87 18.71 -7.84
CA GLY A 186 -10.50 20.12 -7.93
C GLY A 186 -9.90 20.68 -6.63
N MET A 187 -10.22 20.11 -5.47
CA MET A 187 -9.61 20.50 -4.19
C MET A 187 -8.12 20.14 -4.10
N LEU A 188 -7.62 19.26 -4.97
CA LEU A 188 -6.20 18.93 -5.07
C LEU A 188 -5.42 19.91 -5.95
N ALA A 189 -6.03 20.99 -6.43
CA ALA A 189 -5.34 22.02 -7.20
C ALA A 189 -4.13 22.58 -6.42
N GLY A 190 -2.93 22.46 -6.99
CA GLY A 190 -1.67 22.84 -6.37
C GLY A 190 -1.00 21.78 -5.48
N ALA A 191 -1.57 20.58 -5.34
CA ALA A 191 -0.92 19.44 -4.69
C ALA A 191 0.26 18.88 -5.51
N GLY A 192 1.10 18.05 -4.86
CA GLY A 192 2.21 17.35 -5.52
C GLY A 192 1.74 16.32 -6.55
N GLU A 193 2.60 15.96 -7.52
CA GLU A 193 2.20 15.06 -8.60
C GLU A 193 1.86 13.63 -8.14
N ASP A 194 2.58 13.18 -7.11
CA ASP A 194 2.31 11.96 -6.38
C ASP A 194 0.89 11.89 -5.80
N THR A 195 0.38 13.01 -5.28
CA THR A 195 -0.89 13.08 -4.55
C THR A 195 -2.08 12.82 -5.48
N TRP A 196 -2.18 13.54 -6.60
CA TRP A 196 -3.26 13.32 -7.56
C TRP A 196 -3.11 11.95 -8.25
N ARG A 197 -1.90 11.51 -8.64
CA ARG A 197 -1.68 10.17 -9.23
C ARG A 197 -2.19 9.05 -8.33
N THR A 198 -1.90 9.11 -7.04
CA THR A 198 -2.39 8.13 -6.04
C THR A 198 -3.91 8.15 -5.98
N MET A 199 -4.54 9.33 -5.98
CA MET A 199 -6.00 9.44 -5.98
C MET A 199 -6.63 8.90 -7.27
N PHE A 200 -6.07 9.21 -8.44
CA PHE A 200 -6.52 8.63 -9.71
C PHE A 200 -6.40 7.10 -9.70
N TYR A 201 -5.28 6.57 -9.21
CA TYR A 201 -5.10 5.13 -9.04
C TYR A 201 -6.21 4.52 -8.16
N MET A 202 -6.45 5.08 -6.96
CA MET A 202 -7.50 4.59 -6.06
C MET A 202 -8.88 4.61 -6.73
N VAL A 203 -9.26 5.71 -7.40
CA VAL A 203 -10.57 5.80 -8.07
C VAL A 203 -10.68 4.77 -9.20
N ARG A 204 -9.62 4.59 -10.00
CA ARG A 204 -9.63 3.63 -11.12
C ARG A 204 -9.76 2.19 -10.64
N SER A 205 -9.01 1.86 -9.59
CA SER A 205 -8.99 0.52 -8.99
C SER A 205 -10.36 0.20 -8.40
N SER A 206 -10.90 1.05 -7.53
CA SER A 206 -12.22 0.85 -6.89
C SER A 206 -13.41 0.95 -7.87
N ALA A 207 -13.20 1.50 -9.08
CA ALA A 207 -14.17 1.46 -10.17
C ALA A 207 -14.04 0.22 -11.07
N ALA A 208 -13.08 -0.66 -10.80
CA ALA A 208 -12.71 -1.80 -11.63
C ALA A 208 -12.51 -1.39 -13.11
N LEU A 209 -11.82 -0.27 -13.34
CA LEU A 209 -11.48 0.22 -14.69
C LEU A 209 -10.31 -0.55 -15.30
N ASP A 210 -9.38 -1.03 -14.47
CA ASP A 210 -8.13 -1.67 -14.88
C ASP A 210 -8.17 -3.21 -14.76
N ILE A 211 -9.37 -3.80 -14.71
CA ILE A 211 -9.60 -5.25 -14.83
C ILE A 211 -9.54 -5.61 -16.31
N ASN A 212 -8.41 -6.20 -16.74
CA ASN A 212 -8.13 -6.57 -18.13
C ASN A 212 -7.72 -8.06 -18.24
N GLU A 213 -7.56 -8.57 -19.47
CA GLU A 213 -7.17 -9.98 -19.68
C GLU A 213 -5.77 -10.30 -19.14
N GLU A 214 -4.91 -9.31 -18.88
CA GLU A 214 -3.54 -9.57 -18.38
C GLU A 214 -3.58 -10.17 -16.97
N ILE A 215 -4.56 -9.79 -16.13
CA ILE A 215 -4.71 -10.31 -14.76
C ILE A 215 -5.52 -11.62 -14.69
N ARG A 216 -6.10 -12.07 -15.81
CA ARG A 216 -6.81 -13.35 -15.90
C ARG A 216 -5.87 -14.53 -15.68
N ASP A 217 -4.76 -14.54 -16.42
CA ASP A 217 -3.79 -15.64 -16.39
C ASP A 217 -3.02 -15.68 -15.06
N VAL A 218 -3.02 -14.57 -14.31
CA VAL A 218 -2.37 -14.46 -13.00
C VAL A 218 -3.16 -15.19 -11.92
N TYR A 219 -4.49 -15.05 -11.90
CA TYR A 219 -5.39 -15.71 -10.95
C TYR A 219 -6.66 -16.25 -11.64
N PRO A 220 -6.57 -17.40 -12.35
CA PRO A 220 -7.68 -17.92 -13.15
C PRO A 220 -8.96 -18.17 -12.35
N GLU A 221 -8.84 -18.70 -11.13
CA GLU A 221 -10.00 -18.99 -10.28
C GLU A 221 -10.73 -17.73 -9.79
N LEU A 222 -10.01 -16.62 -9.59
CA LEU A 222 -10.62 -15.33 -9.26
C LEU A 222 -11.29 -14.71 -10.49
N TRP A 223 -10.70 -14.92 -11.67
CA TRP A 223 -11.32 -14.52 -12.93
C TRP A 223 -12.64 -15.26 -13.20
N GLU A 224 -12.69 -16.57 -12.97
CA GLU A 224 -13.91 -17.36 -13.11
C GLU A 224 -15.02 -16.83 -12.20
N ARG A 225 -14.71 -16.59 -10.91
CA ARG A 225 -15.64 -15.95 -9.96
C ARG A 225 -16.11 -14.58 -10.43
N LYS A 226 -15.19 -13.75 -10.96
CA LYS A 226 -15.53 -12.46 -11.57
C LYS A 226 -16.54 -12.60 -12.71
N GLU A 227 -16.38 -13.60 -13.58
CA GLU A 227 -17.32 -13.83 -14.69
C GLU A 227 -18.69 -14.33 -14.20
N GLU A 228 -18.73 -15.12 -13.12
CA GLU A 228 -19.97 -15.53 -12.48
C GLU A 228 -20.74 -14.32 -11.92
N LEU A 229 -20.02 -13.43 -11.23
CA LEU A 229 -20.54 -12.18 -10.68
C LEU A 229 -21.12 -11.26 -11.75
N GLU A 230 -20.44 -11.12 -12.90
CA GLU A 230 -20.91 -10.28 -14.02
C GLU A 230 -22.20 -10.80 -14.68
N ARG A 231 -22.55 -12.07 -14.48
CA ARG A 231 -23.76 -12.69 -15.06
C ARG A 231 -24.98 -12.54 -14.15
N LEU A 232 -24.83 -12.00 -12.95
CA LEU A 232 -25.92 -11.90 -11.97
C LEU A 232 -26.99 -10.90 -12.40
N ASP A 233 -28.26 -11.33 -12.27
CA ASP A 233 -29.40 -10.41 -12.27
C ASP A 233 -29.75 -10.05 -10.82
N PHE A 234 -29.15 -8.98 -10.29
CA PHE A 234 -29.42 -8.49 -8.94
C PHE A 234 -30.89 -8.19 -8.66
N LYS A 235 -31.72 -7.99 -9.68
CA LYS A 235 -33.15 -7.72 -9.50
C LYS A 235 -33.94 -9.01 -9.30
N ALA A 236 -33.54 -10.09 -9.95
CA ALA A 236 -34.23 -11.38 -9.94
C ALA A 236 -33.48 -12.49 -9.18
N ILE A 237 -32.35 -12.16 -8.54
CA ILE A 237 -31.51 -13.09 -7.78
C ILE A 237 -32.34 -13.91 -6.78
N SER A 238 -32.13 -15.22 -6.79
CA SER A 238 -32.71 -16.16 -5.82
C SER A 238 -31.93 -16.18 -4.51
N ARG A 239 -32.50 -16.81 -3.47
CA ARG A 239 -31.79 -16.99 -2.19
C ARG A 239 -30.56 -17.86 -2.39
N GLU A 240 -30.71 -18.94 -3.16
CA GLU A 240 -29.65 -19.91 -3.42
C GLU A 240 -28.48 -19.27 -4.20
N GLU A 241 -28.78 -18.45 -5.21
CA GLU A 241 -27.75 -17.68 -5.93
C GLU A 241 -27.06 -16.66 -5.03
N TYR A 242 -27.82 -15.93 -4.20
CA TYR A 242 -27.26 -14.97 -3.26
C TYR A 242 -26.31 -15.64 -2.26
N GLU A 243 -26.73 -16.72 -1.62
CA GLU A 243 -25.92 -17.45 -0.63
C GLU A 243 -24.66 -18.04 -1.26
N ALA A 244 -24.76 -18.61 -2.47
CA ALA A 244 -23.62 -19.17 -3.19
C ALA A 244 -22.58 -18.10 -3.55
N VAL A 245 -23.04 -16.96 -4.09
CA VAL A 245 -22.14 -15.87 -4.49
C VAL A 245 -21.53 -15.18 -3.28
N ALA A 246 -22.30 -14.94 -2.21
CA ALA A 246 -21.78 -14.35 -0.98
C ALA A 246 -20.66 -15.21 -0.38
N SER A 247 -20.88 -16.53 -0.30
CA SER A 247 -19.84 -17.49 0.14
C SER A 247 -18.63 -17.47 -0.80
N GLY A 248 -18.84 -17.36 -2.11
CA GLY A 248 -17.76 -17.29 -3.10
C GLY A 248 -16.91 -16.03 -2.99
N ILE A 249 -17.51 -14.88 -2.67
CA ILE A 249 -16.81 -13.63 -2.36
C ILE A 249 -16.01 -13.80 -1.06
N ASP A 250 -16.62 -14.32 0.00
CA ASP A 250 -15.93 -14.52 1.29
C ASP A 250 -14.69 -15.43 1.13
N GLU A 251 -14.78 -16.50 0.34
CA GLU A 251 -13.65 -17.36 0.02
C GLU A 251 -12.56 -16.63 -0.76
N ALA A 252 -12.93 -15.85 -1.79
CA ALA A 252 -12.00 -15.09 -2.60
C ALA A 252 -11.28 -14.01 -1.78
N THR A 253 -12.02 -13.28 -0.94
CA THR A 253 -11.48 -12.24 -0.05
C THR A 253 -10.51 -12.85 0.97
N ARG A 254 -10.86 -13.97 1.62
CA ARG A 254 -9.93 -14.66 2.53
C ARG A 254 -8.64 -15.11 1.83
N TYR A 255 -8.75 -15.65 0.62
CA TYR A 255 -7.57 -16.03 -0.17
C TYR A 255 -6.69 -14.81 -0.47
N LEU A 256 -7.28 -13.72 -0.95
CA LEU A 256 -6.58 -12.48 -1.27
C LEU A 256 -5.94 -11.83 -0.04
N GLU A 257 -6.57 -11.92 1.13
CA GLU A 257 -6.03 -11.40 2.38
C GLU A 257 -4.76 -12.17 2.80
N ILE A 258 -4.81 -13.50 2.79
CA ILE A 258 -3.66 -14.37 3.13
C ILE A 258 -2.52 -14.13 2.11
N GLU A 259 -2.83 -14.21 0.82
CA GLU A 259 -1.85 -14.06 -0.26
C GLU A 259 -1.24 -12.64 -0.27
N GLY A 260 -2.08 -11.61 -0.13
CA GLY A 260 -1.65 -10.21 -0.09
C GLY A 260 -0.77 -9.89 1.11
N THR A 261 -1.12 -10.39 2.29
CA THR A 261 -0.31 -10.23 3.52
C THR A 261 1.07 -10.87 3.34
N ALA A 262 1.13 -12.07 2.77
CA ALA A 262 2.41 -12.72 2.47
C ALA A 262 3.25 -11.91 1.46
N PHE A 263 2.65 -11.35 0.41
CA PHE A 263 3.38 -10.50 -0.54
C PHE A 263 3.90 -9.20 0.08
N ILE A 264 3.15 -8.56 0.99
CA ILE A 264 3.61 -7.38 1.73
C ILE A 264 4.87 -7.73 2.52
N SER A 265 4.81 -8.76 3.36
CA SER A 265 5.97 -9.18 4.17
C SER A 265 7.15 -9.64 3.32
N LEU A 266 6.90 -10.29 2.18
CA LEU A 266 7.95 -10.68 1.24
C LEU A 266 8.65 -9.45 0.63
N VAL A 267 7.92 -8.39 0.28
CA VAL A 267 8.53 -7.19 -0.31
C VAL A 267 9.30 -6.38 0.74
N GLU A 268 8.91 -6.40 2.01
CA GLU A 268 9.71 -5.83 3.11
C GLU A 268 11.10 -6.50 3.16
N ILE A 269 11.14 -7.84 3.09
CA ILE A 269 12.38 -8.62 3.00
C ILE A 269 13.18 -8.26 1.74
N ILE A 270 12.53 -8.23 0.57
CA ILE A 270 13.18 -7.89 -0.70
C ILE A 270 13.81 -6.50 -0.63
N ASN A 271 13.10 -5.50 -0.12
CA ASN A 271 13.60 -4.12 0.02
C ASN A 271 14.76 -4.03 1.02
N GLY A 272 14.70 -4.79 2.12
CA GLY A 272 15.80 -4.94 3.07
C GLY A 272 17.06 -5.50 2.42
N ILE A 273 16.94 -6.63 1.71
CA ILE A 273 18.04 -7.26 0.97
C ILE A 273 18.59 -6.31 -0.10
N TYR A 274 17.73 -5.65 -0.85
CA TYR A 274 18.15 -4.71 -1.88
C TYR A 274 18.97 -3.56 -1.28
N THR A 275 18.50 -3.01 -0.16
CA THR A 275 19.24 -1.97 0.59
C THR A 275 20.61 -2.47 1.03
N LEU A 276 20.70 -3.70 1.55
CA LEU A 276 21.98 -4.29 1.95
C LEU A 276 22.94 -4.42 0.76
N LEU A 277 22.48 -5.03 -0.34
CA LEU A 277 23.29 -5.26 -1.53
C LEU A 277 23.82 -3.95 -2.14
N LEU A 278 23.01 -2.88 -2.15
CA LEU A 278 23.43 -1.54 -2.57
C LEU A 278 24.52 -0.93 -1.68
N CYS A 279 24.55 -1.28 -0.39
CA CYS A 279 25.53 -0.75 0.55
C CYS A 279 26.82 -1.57 0.66
N ILE A 280 26.81 -2.87 0.30
CA ILE A 280 28.01 -3.73 0.40
C ILE A 280 29.25 -3.14 -0.30
N PRO A 281 29.17 -2.59 -1.53
CA PRO A 281 30.33 -2.01 -2.21
C PRO A 281 31.05 -0.92 -1.42
N TYR A 282 30.33 -0.21 -0.56
CA TYR A 282 30.80 0.98 0.15
C TYR A 282 31.20 0.71 1.60
N ASN A 283 30.89 -0.49 2.10
CA ASN A 283 31.20 -0.91 3.48
C ASN A 283 32.45 -1.81 3.58
N LYS A 284 33.15 -2.11 2.47
CA LYS A 284 34.22 -3.13 2.40
C LYS A 284 35.44 -2.94 3.33
N ASN A 285 35.66 -1.76 3.90
CA ASN A 285 36.82 -1.48 4.77
C ASN A 285 36.49 -1.31 6.27
N ASP A 286 35.22 -1.44 6.67
CA ASP A 286 34.76 -1.44 8.08
C ASP A 286 33.92 -2.70 8.40
N LEU A 287 34.05 -3.74 7.58
CA LEU A 287 33.50 -5.08 7.83
C LEU A 287 34.14 -5.76 9.06
N THR A 288 35.12 -5.13 9.72
CA THR A 288 35.57 -5.51 11.06
C THR A 288 34.52 -5.11 12.09
N VAL A 289 33.52 -5.98 12.23
CA VAL A 289 33.23 -6.68 13.49
C VAL A 289 33.56 -5.87 14.75
N ASP A 290 32.59 -5.08 15.25
CA ASP A 290 32.36 -4.91 16.70
C ASP A 290 31.00 -4.27 17.04
N SER A 291 30.03 -4.33 16.13
CA SER A 291 28.63 -4.05 16.47
C SER A 291 27.98 -5.38 16.85
N GLU A 292 27.78 -5.59 18.15
CA GLU A 292 27.00 -6.71 18.70
C GLU A 292 25.65 -6.85 17.99
N ILE A 293 25.03 -5.72 17.65
CA ILE A 293 23.79 -5.59 16.88
C ILE A 293 23.90 -6.25 15.50
N ARG A 294 24.91 -5.87 14.67
CA ARG A 294 25.06 -6.45 13.32
C ARG A 294 25.31 -7.95 13.37
N LYS A 295 26.06 -8.41 14.38
CA LYS A 295 26.34 -9.83 14.57
C LYS A 295 25.07 -10.60 14.97
N ALA A 296 24.30 -10.05 15.91
CA ALA A 296 23.03 -10.62 16.32
C ALA A 296 22.06 -10.73 15.13
N ALA A 297 21.90 -9.65 14.37
CA ALA A 297 21.07 -9.63 13.16
C ALA A 297 21.51 -10.66 12.11
N LEU A 298 22.82 -10.71 11.78
CA LEU A 298 23.34 -11.68 10.81
C LEU A 298 23.11 -13.13 11.26
N ASP A 299 23.27 -13.39 12.56
CA ASP A 299 23.07 -14.71 13.12
C ASP A 299 21.58 -15.12 13.11
N ILE A 300 20.66 -14.19 13.34
CA ILE A 300 19.21 -14.42 13.19
C ILE A 300 18.91 -14.76 11.73
N ILE A 301 19.34 -13.92 10.78
CA ILE A 301 19.14 -14.13 9.34
C ILE A 301 19.68 -15.49 8.90
N ARG A 302 20.89 -15.86 9.34
CA ARG A 302 21.48 -17.17 9.05
C ARG A 302 20.61 -18.31 9.58
N GLY A 303 20.18 -18.21 10.84
CA GLY A 303 19.39 -19.27 11.46
C GLY A 303 18.02 -19.46 10.83
N ILE A 304 17.35 -18.37 10.44
CA ILE A 304 16.10 -18.42 9.66
C ILE A 304 16.35 -19.07 8.30
N ASN A 305 17.40 -18.65 7.59
CA ASN A 305 17.72 -19.21 6.27
C ASN A 305 18.02 -20.72 6.35
N GLU A 306 18.72 -21.17 7.39
CA GLU A 306 18.94 -22.59 7.65
C GLU A 306 17.65 -23.35 7.97
N ALA A 307 16.72 -22.74 8.70
CA ALA A 307 15.43 -23.34 9.03
C ALA A 307 14.56 -23.53 7.78
N PHE A 308 14.54 -22.53 6.89
CA PHE A 308 13.92 -22.62 5.58
C PHE A 308 14.47 -23.77 4.71
N LEU A 309 15.77 -24.05 4.78
CA LEU A 309 16.42 -25.13 4.02
C LEU A 309 16.19 -26.53 4.61
N LYS A 310 15.88 -26.62 5.92
CA LYS A 310 15.66 -27.90 6.63
C LYS A 310 14.18 -28.31 6.71
N GLU A 311 13.27 -27.45 6.24
CA GLU A 311 11.81 -27.63 6.18
C GLU A 311 11.14 -28.07 7.51
N GLY A 312 11.03 -27.17 8.50
CA GLY A 312 10.09 -27.37 9.60
C GLY A 312 10.23 -26.40 10.79
N PRO A 313 9.13 -26.04 11.49
CA PRO A 313 9.14 -25.06 12.59
C PRO A 313 10.05 -25.47 13.76
N ASP A 314 10.13 -26.77 14.06
CA ASP A 314 11.00 -27.35 15.10
C ASP A 314 12.50 -27.25 14.79
N THR A 315 12.88 -26.74 13.62
CA THR A 315 14.28 -26.61 13.20
C THR A 315 14.89 -25.26 13.57
N PHE A 316 14.10 -24.31 14.09
CA PHE A 316 14.58 -23.01 14.50
C PHE A 316 15.57 -23.13 15.68
N PRO A 317 16.84 -22.71 15.53
CA PRO A 317 17.86 -22.98 16.54
C PRO A 317 17.54 -22.39 17.92
N VAL A 318 17.55 -23.25 18.95
CA VAL A 318 17.42 -22.87 20.37
C VAL A 318 18.53 -21.88 20.72
N GLY A 319 18.15 -20.64 21.05
CA GLY A 319 19.07 -19.53 21.37
C GLY A 319 19.14 -18.40 20.35
N ILE A 320 18.39 -18.47 19.22
CA ILE A 320 18.20 -17.30 18.36
C ILE A 320 17.29 -16.26 19.01
N LEU A 321 16.30 -16.69 19.79
CA LEU A 321 15.43 -15.78 20.54
C LEU A 321 16.22 -14.83 21.45
N ASP A 322 17.30 -15.32 22.08
CA ASP A 322 18.21 -14.51 22.90
C ASP A 322 18.96 -13.44 22.08
N LYS A 323 19.06 -13.60 20.76
CA LYS A 323 19.71 -12.58 19.90
C LYS A 323 18.79 -11.41 19.61
N PHE A 324 17.47 -11.59 19.69
CA PHE A 324 16.52 -10.49 19.56
C PHE A 324 16.61 -9.49 20.72
N THR A 325 17.03 -9.92 21.92
CA THR A 325 17.22 -8.99 23.04
C THR A 325 18.35 -7.99 22.79
N VAL A 326 19.29 -8.30 21.88
CA VAL A 326 20.35 -7.38 21.45
C VAL A 326 19.79 -6.31 20.50
N LEU A 327 18.67 -6.59 19.81
CA LEU A 327 18.05 -5.70 18.84
C LEU A 327 16.94 -4.82 19.45
N GLU A 328 16.57 -5.05 20.71
CA GLU A 328 15.52 -4.29 21.40
C GLU A 328 15.87 -2.79 21.46
N GLY A 329 14.93 -1.92 21.02
CA GLY A 329 15.10 -0.47 21.01
C GLY A 329 16.00 0.07 19.88
N VAL A 330 16.65 -0.81 19.11
CA VAL A 330 17.61 -0.40 18.07
C VAL A 330 16.89 0.26 16.89
N GLN A 331 15.72 -0.23 16.49
CA GLN A 331 14.99 0.34 15.35
C GLN A 331 14.59 1.80 15.62
N GLU A 332 14.06 2.08 16.81
CA GLU A 332 13.64 3.42 17.24
C GLU A 332 14.82 4.40 17.32
N ASP A 333 15.94 3.94 17.89
CA ASP A 333 17.18 4.74 17.94
C ASP A 333 17.69 5.08 16.53
N MET A 334 17.58 4.11 15.60
CA MET A 334 18.04 4.26 14.23
C MET A 334 17.12 5.17 13.40
N GLU A 335 15.81 5.17 13.61
CA GLU A 335 14.88 6.07 12.91
C GLU A 335 15.28 7.54 13.05
N LEU A 336 15.62 7.98 14.27
CA LEU A 336 16.07 9.35 14.53
C LEU A 336 17.38 9.70 13.83
N GLU A 337 18.25 8.72 13.60
CA GLU A 337 19.49 8.90 12.85
C GLU A 337 19.22 8.90 11.34
N MET A 338 18.33 8.03 10.87
CA MET A 338 17.93 7.93 9.46
C MET A 338 17.30 9.22 8.95
N MET A 339 16.44 9.89 9.73
CA MET A 339 15.89 11.21 9.34
C MET A 339 17.00 12.22 9.01
N LYS A 340 18.12 12.21 9.74
CA LYS A 340 19.26 13.11 9.47
C LYS A 340 20.02 12.68 8.22
N VAL A 341 20.19 11.37 8.02
CA VAL A 341 20.84 10.83 6.83
C VAL A 341 20.05 11.21 5.57
N GLU A 342 18.73 11.07 5.60
CA GLU A 342 17.85 11.41 4.48
C GLU A 342 17.88 12.90 4.14
N ASP A 343 17.86 13.76 5.16
CA ASP A 343 17.98 15.21 5.01
C ASP A 343 19.33 15.59 4.36
N ILE A 344 20.43 15.01 4.85
CA ILE A 344 21.77 15.21 4.27
C ILE A 344 21.80 14.78 2.80
N LEU A 345 21.27 13.60 2.47
CA LEU A 345 21.25 13.08 1.10
C LEU A 345 20.42 13.96 0.18
N TYR A 346 19.26 14.42 0.64
CA TYR A 346 18.44 15.39 -0.09
C TYR A 346 19.22 16.67 -0.38
N HIS A 347 19.88 17.23 0.63
CA HIS A 347 20.68 18.45 0.47
C HIS A 347 21.86 18.28 -0.50
N ILE A 348 22.59 17.15 -0.41
CA ILE A 348 23.69 16.83 -1.33
C ILE A 348 23.16 16.69 -2.77
N ASN A 349 22.06 15.95 -2.96
CA ASN A 349 21.45 15.75 -4.28
C ASN A 349 21.02 17.07 -4.92
N GLU A 350 20.28 17.91 -4.19
CA GLU A 350 19.68 19.13 -4.72
C GLU A 350 20.71 20.25 -4.96
N ARG A 351 21.77 20.32 -4.15
CA ARG A 351 22.67 21.50 -4.14
C ARG A 351 24.10 21.22 -4.53
N HIS A 352 24.54 19.96 -4.48
CA HIS A 352 25.96 19.62 -4.59
C HIS A 352 26.26 18.54 -5.64
N GLY A 353 25.32 18.22 -6.54
CA GLY A 353 25.52 17.21 -7.58
C GLY A 353 26.76 17.45 -8.47
N ALA A 354 27.15 18.71 -8.74
CA ALA A 354 28.37 19.00 -9.48
C ALA A 354 29.65 18.61 -8.72
N VAL A 355 29.66 18.77 -7.40
CA VAL A 355 30.80 18.38 -6.55
C VAL A 355 30.86 16.86 -6.45
N VAL A 356 29.73 16.20 -6.26
CA VAL A 356 29.63 14.72 -6.26
C VAL A 356 30.23 14.14 -7.54
N LYS A 357 29.87 14.71 -8.70
CA LYS A 357 30.45 14.36 -10.01
C LYS A 357 31.96 14.52 -10.06
N SER A 358 32.47 15.65 -9.56
CA SER A 358 33.91 15.92 -9.56
C SER A 358 34.71 14.94 -8.68
N LEU A 359 34.05 14.36 -7.67
CA LEU A 359 34.64 13.38 -6.74
C LEU A 359 34.49 11.93 -7.22
N ASN A 360 33.76 11.68 -8.31
CA ASN A 360 33.35 10.35 -8.77
C ASN A 360 32.51 9.57 -7.74
N GLU A 361 31.72 10.29 -6.94
CA GLU A 361 30.86 9.71 -5.89
C GLU A 361 29.40 9.54 -6.36
N ASP A 362 29.12 9.71 -7.67
CA ASP A 362 27.77 9.65 -8.23
C ASP A 362 27.09 8.32 -7.97
N SER A 363 27.79 7.21 -8.22
CA SER A 363 27.25 5.86 -8.01
C SER A 363 26.86 5.60 -6.55
N VAL A 364 27.62 6.16 -5.60
CA VAL A 364 27.34 6.04 -4.17
C VAL A 364 26.09 6.84 -3.82
N LEU A 365 26.00 8.09 -4.29
CA LEU A 365 24.83 8.93 -4.07
C LEU A 365 23.58 8.29 -4.69
N GLU A 366 23.64 7.80 -5.93
CA GLU A 366 22.53 7.13 -6.60
C GLU A 366 22.05 5.89 -5.83
N SER A 367 22.99 5.05 -5.37
CA SER A 367 22.66 3.87 -4.55
C SER A 367 21.97 4.26 -3.24
N LEU A 368 22.45 5.32 -2.57
CA LEU A 368 21.87 5.79 -1.30
C LEU A 368 20.51 6.47 -1.47
N LEU A 369 20.29 7.19 -2.58
CA LEU A 369 18.98 7.73 -2.93
C LEU A 369 17.99 6.59 -3.22
N ARG A 370 18.46 5.50 -3.81
CA ARG A 370 17.65 4.29 -4.00
C ARG A 370 17.33 3.60 -2.67
N CYS A 371 18.30 3.49 -1.76
CA CYS A 371 18.05 3.02 -0.40
C CYS A 371 17.00 3.87 0.32
N ARG A 372 17.01 5.21 0.16
CA ARG A 372 15.97 6.09 0.70
C ARG A 372 14.58 5.71 0.20
N ILE A 373 14.44 5.49 -1.11
CA ILE A 373 13.15 5.13 -1.72
C ILE A 373 12.68 3.75 -1.22
N LEU A 374 13.58 2.76 -1.17
CA LEU A 374 13.30 1.41 -0.67
C LEU A 374 12.86 1.37 0.79
N ASN A 375 13.31 2.34 1.60
CA ASN A 375 12.97 2.47 3.03
C ASN A 375 11.84 3.48 3.29
N SER A 376 11.21 4.01 2.24
CA SER A 376 10.06 4.91 2.37
C SER A 376 8.79 4.14 2.74
N GLY A 377 7.73 4.86 3.12
CA GLY A 377 6.42 4.26 3.39
C GLY A 377 5.71 3.69 2.15
N SER A 378 6.29 3.79 0.95
CA SER A 378 5.73 3.23 -0.28
C SER A 378 6.45 1.94 -0.66
N LEU A 379 5.98 0.83 -0.12
CA LEU A 379 6.64 -0.48 -0.20
C LEU A 379 6.90 -0.96 -1.65
N PHE A 380 5.90 -0.76 -2.52
CA PHE A 380 5.89 -1.23 -3.91
C PHE A 380 6.30 -0.18 -4.94
N VAL A 381 6.83 0.96 -4.51
CA VAL A 381 7.16 2.10 -5.38
C VAL A 381 8.02 1.72 -6.58
N ASP A 382 7.74 2.23 -7.77
CA ASP A 382 8.62 2.00 -8.92
C ASP A 382 9.88 2.86 -8.79
N LEU A 383 11.03 2.19 -8.66
CA LEU A 383 12.33 2.83 -8.51
C LEU A 383 12.78 3.60 -9.77
N ASN A 384 12.11 3.39 -10.90
CA ASN A 384 12.42 4.03 -12.18
C ASN A 384 11.33 5.01 -12.65
N ASP A 385 10.35 5.37 -11.81
CA ASP A 385 9.28 6.28 -12.21
C ASP A 385 9.83 7.70 -12.51
N PRO A 386 9.80 8.17 -13.78
CA PRO A 386 10.27 9.50 -14.14
C PRO A 386 9.39 10.63 -13.56
N GLY A 387 8.19 10.31 -13.06
CA GLY A 387 7.21 11.25 -12.51
C GLY A 387 7.42 11.64 -11.05
N MET A 388 8.31 10.96 -10.32
CA MET A 388 8.47 11.10 -8.87
C MET A 388 8.80 12.52 -8.36
N ASN A 389 9.37 13.39 -9.21
CA ASN A 389 9.81 14.75 -8.84
C ASN A 389 9.16 15.86 -9.69
N LEU A 390 8.14 15.52 -10.49
CA LEU A 390 7.46 16.49 -11.33
C LEU A 390 6.37 17.22 -10.53
N ARG A 391 6.15 18.50 -10.85
CA ARG A 391 5.03 19.30 -10.32
C ARG A 391 4.08 19.57 -11.46
N VAL A 392 2.90 18.97 -11.44
CA VAL A 392 1.87 19.22 -12.46
C VAL A 392 1.19 20.55 -12.21
N ASN A 393 0.96 21.31 -13.29
CA ASN A 393 0.17 22.53 -13.25
C ASN A 393 -1.33 22.19 -13.28
N ASN A 394 -2.18 23.08 -12.75
CA ASN A 394 -3.63 22.85 -12.66
C ASN A 394 -4.32 22.45 -13.99
N GLU A 395 -3.73 22.79 -15.14
CA GLU A 395 -4.22 22.37 -16.46
C GLU A 395 -4.04 20.86 -16.74
N GLY A 396 -2.99 20.23 -16.19
CA GLY A 396 -2.82 18.78 -16.25
C GLY A 396 -3.88 18.03 -15.43
N LEU A 397 -4.18 18.52 -14.23
CA LEU A 397 -5.20 17.95 -13.34
C LEU A 397 -6.59 17.94 -14.00
N GLY A 398 -6.99 19.05 -14.63
CA GLY A 398 -8.28 19.14 -15.33
C GLY A 398 -8.39 18.13 -16.48
N ARG A 399 -7.33 17.97 -17.29
CA ARG A 399 -7.32 17.03 -18.41
C ARG A 399 -7.44 15.57 -17.96
N GLU A 400 -6.70 15.14 -16.94
CA GLU A 400 -6.83 13.78 -16.42
C GLU A 400 -8.17 13.56 -15.71
N THR A 401 -8.73 14.59 -15.06
CA THR A 401 -10.08 14.53 -14.49
C THR A 401 -11.12 14.24 -15.57
N ASP A 402 -11.09 14.98 -16.68
CA ASP A 402 -12.03 14.78 -17.79
C ASP A 402 -11.83 13.42 -18.46
N LYS A 403 -10.58 12.93 -18.55
CA LYS A 403 -10.28 11.59 -19.05
C LYS A 403 -10.87 10.50 -18.15
N LEU A 404 -10.67 10.59 -16.84
CA LEU A 404 -11.23 9.65 -15.86
C LEU A 404 -12.77 9.64 -15.92
N ILE A 405 -13.40 10.81 -15.98
CA ILE A 405 -14.87 10.90 -16.08
C ILE A 405 -15.38 10.25 -17.36
N LYS A 406 -14.66 10.40 -18.48
CA LYS A 406 -15.01 9.73 -19.73
C LYS A 406 -14.92 8.21 -19.62
N GLU A 407 -13.88 7.69 -18.98
CA GLU A 407 -13.71 6.24 -18.77
C GLU A 407 -14.82 5.68 -17.87
N LEU A 408 -15.20 6.40 -16.81
CA LEU A 408 -16.34 6.06 -15.95
C LEU A 408 -17.66 6.08 -16.74
N ASP A 409 -17.88 7.09 -17.59
CA ASP A 409 -19.09 7.17 -18.42
C ASP A 409 -19.19 5.99 -19.40
N ASP A 410 -18.08 5.66 -20.07
CA ASP A 410 -18.01 4.52 -20.98
C ASP A 410 -18.26 3.20 -20.23
N LYS A 411 -17.68 3.01 -19.04
CA LYS A 411 -17.97 1.85 -18.16
C LYS A 411 -19.45 1.77 -17.82
N PHE A 412 -20.08 2.87 -17.43
CA PHE A 412 -21.50 2.89 -17.05
C PHE A 412 -22.50 2.67 -18.19
N ARG A 413 -22.07 2.61 -19.46
CA ARG A 413 -22.99 2.34 -20.59
C ARG A 413 -23.38 0.86 -20.69
N ASN A 414 -22.48 -0.04 -20.29
CA ASN A 414 -22.66 -1.48 -20.44
C ASN A 414 -22.70 -2.23 -19.10
N THR A 415 -22.79 -1.49 -17.99
CA THR A 415 -22.78 -2.03 -16.62
C THR A 415 -24.20 -2.08 -16.05
N ASP A 416 -24.52 -3.15 -15.31
CA ASP A 416 -25.79 -3.23 -14.60
C ASP A 416 -25.99 -2.02 -13.67
N ARG A 417 -27.25 -1.62 -13.46
CA ARG A 417 -27.56 -0.44 -12.66
C ARG A 417 -27.10 -0.56 -11.20
N MET A 418 -27.14 -1.76 -10.63
CA MET A 418 -26.66 -2.00 -9.26
C MET A 418 -25.15 -1.83 -9.18
N ILE A 419 -24.41 -2.39 -10.13
CA ILE A 419 -22.95 -2.24 -10.20
C ILE A 419 -22.54 -0.80 -10.50
N ALA A 420 -23.25 -0.09 -11.38
CA ALA A 420 -22.98 1.33 -11.62
C ALA A 420 -23.16 2.18 -10.35
N ARG A 421 -24.13 1.84 -9.49
CA ARG A 421 -24.31 2.49 -8.18
C ARG A 421 -23.21 2.11 -7.20
N ALA A 422 -22.80 0.84 -7.20
CA ALA A 422 -21.68 0.36 -6.40
C ALA A 422 -20.39 1.12 -6.76
N ILE A 423 -20.10 1.30 -8.05
CA ILE A 423 -18.93 2.06 -8.50
C ILE A 423 -19.01 3.51 -8.01
N MET A 424 -20.17 4.15 -8.13
CA MET A 424 -20.33 5.53 -7.62
C MET A 424 -20.09 5.61 -6.11
N ALA A 425 -20.58 4.65 -5.34
CA ALA A 425 -20.39 4.58 -3.90
C ALA A 425 -18.93 4.30 -3.48
N ASN A 426 -18.26 3.36 -4.16
CA ASN A 426 -16.89 2.94 -3.84
C ASN A 426 -15.83 3.92 -4.34
N THR A 427 -16.19 4.94 -5.11
CA THR A 427 -15.25 5.94 -5.65
C THR A 427 -15.44 7.33 -5.06
N ILE A 428 -16.64 7.66 -4.59
CA ILE A 428 -16.96 9.00 -4.08
C ILE A 428 -16.26 9.31 -2.75
N ASP A 429 -15.86 8.29 -1.99
CA ASP A 429 -15.07 8.40 -0.76
C ASP A 429 -13.56 8.60 -1.03
N LYS A 430 -13.07 8.19 -2.20
CA LYS A 430 -11.65 8.31 -2.59
C LYS A 430 -11.26 9.75 -2.92
N VAL A 431 -12.21 10.60 -3.32
CA VAL A 431 -11.96 12.03 -3.58
C VAL A 431 -12.08 12.87 -2.29
N PRO A 432 -11.41 14.04 -2.20
CA PRO A 432 -11.63 14.98 -1.10
C PRO A 432 -13.12 15.34 -0.90
N VAL A 433 -13.50 15.64 0.34
CA VAL A 433 -14.89 16.00 0.69
C VAL A 433 -15.30 17.27 -0.06
N PHE A 434 -16.25 17.13 -0.97
CA PHE A 434 -16.73 18.20 -1.86
C PHE A 434 -17.93 18.99 -1.32
N PHE A 435 -18.30 18.79 -0.05
CA PHE A 435 -19.37 19.53 0.61
C PHE A 435 -18.81 20.76 1.32
N ASP A 436 -19.43 21.92 1.07
CA ASP A 436 -18.98 23.20 1.64
C ASP A 436 -19.61 23.48 3.02
N SER A 437 -20.64 22.72 3.42
CA SER A 437 -21.33 22.94 4.69
C SER A 437 -21.99 21.70 5.28
N ARG A 438 -22.27 21.76 6.59
CA ARG A 438 -23.07 20.76 7.32
C ARG A 438 -24.46 20.56 6.70
N THR A 439 -25.03 21.63 6.13
CA THR A 439 -26.34 21.58 5.47
C THR A 439 -26.30 20.73 4.21
N GLU A 440 -25.26 20.84 3.39
CA GLU A 440 -25.14 20.02 2.17
C GLU A 440 -24.97 18.54 2.51
N VAL A 441 -24.20 18.22 3.56
CA VAL A 441 -24.08 16.85 4.06
C VAL A 441 -25.45 16.31 4.51
N MET A 442 -26.20 17.11 5.29
CA MET A 442 -27.57 16.75 5.72
C MET A 442 -28.49 16.51 4.53
N ASP A 443 -28.50 17.43 3.57
CA ASP A 443 -29.36 17.37 2.40
C ASP A 443 -29.04 16.14 1.54
N TYR A 444 -27.76 15.79 1.39
CA TYR A 444 -27.35 14.58 0.69
C TYR A 444 -27.81 13.30 1.39
N ILE A 445 -27.64 13.20 2.71
CA ILE A 445 -28.10 12.04 3.50
C ILE A 445 -29.62 11.89 3.37
N LEU A 446 -30.37 12.97 3.62
CA LEU A 446 -31.83 12.96 3.55
C LEU A 446 -32.33 12.63 2.14
N TYR A 447 -31.71 13.20 1.11
CA TYR A 447 -32.05 12.93 -0.27
C TYR A 447 -31.87 11.44 -0.60
N SER A 448 -30.74 10.86 -0.23
CA SER A 448 -30.40 9.46 -0.52
C SER A 448 -31.39 8.49 0.14
N LEU A 449 -31.73 8.72 1.41
CA LEU A 449 -32.70 7.90 2.14
C LEU A 449 -34.14 8.08 1.60
N LYS A 450 -34.61 9.32 1.45
CA LYS A 450 -35.99 9.60 1.00
C LYS A 450 -36.25 9.13 -0.43
N ARG A 451 -35.23 9.15 -1.30
CA ARG A 451 -35.34 8.68 -2.68
C ARG A 451 -35.14 7.17 -2.83
N CYS A 452 -34.77 6.46 -1.77
CA CYS A 452 -34.72 5.01 -1.77
C CYS A 452 -36.10 4.41 -1.49
N THR A 453 -36.73 3.86 -2.54
CA THR A 453 -38.03 3.17 -2.44
C THR A 453 -37.90 1.65 -2.28
N ASP A 454 -36.69 1.09 -2.47
CA ASP A 454 -36.40 -0.31 -2.18
C ASP A 454 -36.14 -0.43 -0.66
N ILE A 455 -37.07 -1.05 0.05
CA ILE A 455 -37.05 -1.14 1.52
C ILE A 455 -35.89 -2.02 2.01
N PRO A 456 -35.67 -3.24 1.47
CA PRO A 456 -34.45 -4.02 1.72
C PRO A 456 -33.16 -3.21 1.55
N GLU A 457 -32.99 -2.51 0.42
CA GLU A 457 -31.78 -1.71 0.17
C GLU A 457 -31.61 -0.59 1.21
N LYS A 458 -32.70 0.12 1.52
CA LYS A 458 -32.68 1.19 2.53
C LYS A 458 -32.29 0.64 3.90
N TYR A 459 -32.88 -0.49 4.30
CA TYR A 459 -32.60 -1.12 5.58
C TYR A 459 -31.14 -1.56 5.67
N ALA A 460 -30.62 -2.23 4.63
CA ALA A 460 -29.21 -2.61 4.54
C ALA A 460 -28.26 -1.42 4.72
N SER A 461 -28.50 -0.32 4.00
CA SER A 461 -27.70 0.91 4.15
C SER A 461 -27.77 1.48 5.57
N MET A 462 -28.95 1.51 6.19
CA MET A 462 -29.10 2.01 7.55
C MET A 462 -28.39 1.11 8.57
N GLU A 463 -28.43 -0.21 8.38
CA GLU A 463 -27.77 -1.16 9.26
C GLU A 463 -26.25 -1.05 9.20
N ILE A 464 -25.66 -1.05 7.99
CA ILE A 464 -24.21 -0.86 7.81
C ILE A 464 -23.75 0.47 8.43
N ILE A 465 -24.50 1.55 8.21
CA ILE A 465 -24.19 2.85 8.82
C ILE A 465 -24.28 2.79 10.35
N ARG A 466 -25.22 2.03 10.93
CA ARG A 466 -25.27 1.85 12.40
C ARG A 466 -24.05 1.12 12.90
N SER A 467 -23.63 0.06 12.22
CA SER A 467 -22.40 -0.65 12.55
C SER A 467 -21.22 0.33 12.57
N ILE A 468 -21.02 1.14 11.53
CA ILE A 468 -19.97 2.18 11.49
C ILE A 468 -20.05 3.16 12.68
N MET A 469 -21.26 3.55 13.09
CA MET A 469 -21.46 4.49 14.19
C MET A 469 -21.25 3.88 15.59
N GLU A 470 -21.24 2.54 15.69
CA GLU A 470 -21.07 1.80 16.94
C GLU A 470 -19.61 1.43 17.23
N TRP A 471 -18.74 1.52 16.23
CA TRP A 471 -17.28 1.44 16.34
C TRP A 471 -16.71 2.78 16.82
#